data_AF-A0A6G7ZN07-F1
#
_entry.id   AF-A0A6G7ZN07-F1
#
_cell.length_a   1.000
_cell.length_b   1.000
_cell.length_c   1.000
_cell.angle_alpha   90.00
_cell.angle_beta   90.00
_cell.angle_gamma   90.00
#
_symmetry.space_group_name_H-M   'P 1'
#
loop_
_entity.id
_entity.type
_entity.pdbx_description
1 polymer ?
#
loop_
_entity_poly.entity_id
_entity_poly.type
_entity_poly.pdbx_seq_one_letter_code
_entity_poly.pdbx_strand_id
1 'polypeptide(L)'
;MMSDTNSNAAGTSGQSGSSQDLRQRALSAYETARDSAGDVGRKASDTLDEAPLIALAAGAAAGALIAALLPVSRRERELAKPVGDRVANAARSAAETARKVGSDKLRELGLAPDSLAERATQAARETAQAAVGAFKDEAGNR
;
A
#
# COMPACT_ATOMS: atom_id res chain seq x y z
N MET A 1 -41.06 -47.94 39.63
CA MET A 1 -39.74 -48.56 39.87
C MET A 1 -38.93 -48.33 38.62
N MET A 2 -37.86 -47.52 38.72
CA MET A 2 -36.70 -47.39 37.82
C MET A 2 -36.92 -47.01 36.35
N SER A 3 -36.06 -46.28 35.66
CA SER A 3 -35.06 -45.24 35.92
C SER A 3 -34.51 -44.91 34.52
N ASP A 4 -34.44 -43.63 34.20
CA ASP A 4 -33.38 -42.96 33.43
C ASP A 4 -32.62 -43.75 32.34
N THR A 5 -32.82 -43.36 31.08
CA THR A 5 -31.73 -43.34 30.09
C THR A 5 -32.11 -42.30 29.01
N ASN A 6 -31.81 -41.04 29.26
CA ASN A 6 -30.54 -40.37 28.92
C ASN A 6 -30.76 -39.42 27.75
N SER A 7 -31.07 -38.18 28.13
CA SER A 7 -30.70 -36.94 27.47
C SER A 7 -29.54 -37.11 26.48
N ASN A 8 -29.84 -37.10 25.17
CA ASN A 8 -28.83 -36.72 24.19
C ASN A 8 -28.87 -35.19 24.03
N ALA A 9 -28.53 -34.52 25.13
CA ALA A 9 -28.07 -33.16 25.15
C ALA A 9 -26.55 -33.23 25.22
N ALA A 10 -25.86 -33.00 24.09
CA ALA A 10 -24.49 -32.49 24.05
C ALA A 10 -24.00 -32.52 22.60
N GLY A 11 -23.62 -31.36 22.07
CA GLY A 11 -22.89 -31.31 20.80
C GLY A 11 -23.29 -30.20 19.85
N THR A 12 -23.96 -29.14 20.30
CA THR A 12 -23.82 -27.85 19.63
C THR A 12 -22.34 -27.48 19.78
N SER A 13 -21.51 -27.85 18.80
CA SER A 13 -20.10 -27.47 18.66
C SER A 13 -20.02 -25.99 18.30
N GLY A 14 -20.49 -25.17 19.23
CA GLY A 14 -20.26 -23.74 19.25
C GLY A 14 -18.81 -23.47 19.59
N GLN A 15 -18.08 -22.95 18.60
CA GLN A 15 -17.25 -21.77 18.81
C GLN A 15 -16.04 -21.92 19.76
N SER A 16 -15.15 -22.85 19.44
CA SER A 16 -13.77 -22.87 20.00
C SER A 16 -12.66 -22.93 18.93
N GLY A 17 -13.01 -22.97 17.64
CA GLY A 17 -12.04 -22.92 16.52
C GLY A 17 -11.69 -21.51 16.02
N SER A 18 -12.53 -20.50 16.26
CA SER A 18 -12.42 -19.21 15.56
C SER A 18 -11.15 -18.42 15.89
N SER A 19 -10.71 -18.40 17.14
CA SER A 19 -9.53 -17.61 17.54
C SER A 19 -8.21 -18.27 17.17
N GLN A 20 -8.18 -19.60 17.18
CA GLN A 20 -6.99 -20.37 16.83
C GLN A 20 -6.81 -20.38 15.30
N ASP A 21 -7.90 -20.55 14.55
CA ASP A 21 -7.90 -20.47 13.08
C ASP A 21 -7.55 -19.07 12.57
N LEU A 22 -8.06 -18.00 13.21
CA LEU A 22 -7.72 -16.62 12.86
C LEU A 22 -6.25 -16.31 13.11
N ARG A 23 -5.69 -16.78 14.24
CA ARG A 23 -4.25 -16.65 14.52
C ARG A 23 -3.43 -17.45 13.53
N GLN A 24 -3.83 -18.67 13.21
CA GLN A 24 -3.14 -19.51 12.23
C GLN A 24 -3.13 -18.84 10.85
N ARG A 25 -4.26 -18.27 10.41
CA ARG A 25 -4.37 -17.50 9.16
C ARG A 25 -3.55 -16.21 9.16
N ALA A 26 -3.53 -15.48 10.27
CA ALA A 26 -2.73 -14.28 10.39
C ALA A 26 -1.23 -14.60 10.35
N LEU A 27 -0.82 -15.67 11.03
CA LEU A 27 0.56 -16.14 11.02
C LEU A 27 0.98 -16.64 9.64
N SER A 28 0.15 -17.46 8.98
CA SER A 28 0.48 -17.96 7.64
C SER A 28 0.51 -16.86 6.59
N ALA A 29 -0.38 -15.87 6.67
CA ALA A 29 -0.34 -14.68 5.82
C ALA A 29 0.91 -13.84 6.07
N TYR A 30 1.30 -13.67 7.33
CA TYR A 30 2.51 -12.94 7.71
C TYR A 30 3.78 -13.67 7.25
N GLU A 31 3.84 -14.99 7.41
CA GLU A 31 4.98 -15.82 7.02
C GLU A 31 5.14 -15.84 5.50
N THR A 32 4.03 -15.98 4.75
CA THR A 32 4.02 -15.85 3.29
C THR A 32 4.48 -14.46 2.82
N ALA A 33 4.01 -13.40 3.49
CA ALA A 33 4.44 -12.04 3.18
C ALA A 33 5.92 -11.82 3.49
N ARG A 34 6.43 -12.41 4.58
CA ARG A 34 7.83 -12.32 4.99
C ARG A 34 8.75 -13.07 4.04
N ASP A 35 8.38 -14.27 3.62
CA ASP A 35 9.13 -15.05 2.64
C ASP A 35 9.18 -14.33 1.29
N SER A 36 8.03 -13.83 0.83
CA SER A 36 7.95 -13.02 -0.40
C SER A 36 8.79 -11.75 -0.29
N ALA A 37 8.77 -11.06 0.85
CA ALA A 37 9.59 -9.88 1.07
C ALA A 37 11.10 -10.20 1.12
N GLY A 38 11.48 -11.37 1.64
CA GLY A 38 12.87 -11.84 1.66
C GLY A 38 13.41 -12.16 0.27
N ASP A 39 12.59 -12.78 -0.59
CA ASP A 39 12.93 -13.04 -2.00
C ASP A 39 13.00 -11.75 -2.81
N VAL A 40 12.05 -10.82 -2.60
CA VAL A 40 12.07 -9.50 -3.23
C VAL A 40 13.26 -8.69 -2.74
N GLY A 41 13.65 -8.77 -1.46
CA GLY A 41 14.81 -8.06 -0.92
C GLY A 41 16.13 -8.48 -1.58
N ARG A 42 16.31 -9.77 -1.86
CA ARG A 42 17.50 -10.27 -2.59
C ARG A 42 17.53 -9.83 -4.05
N LYS A 43 16.37 -9.76 -4.72
CA LYS A 43 16.27 -9.23 -6.09
C LYS A 43 16.31 -7.70 -6.13
N ALA A 44 15.91 -7.05 -5.06
CA ALA A 44 15.96 -5.60 -4.91
C ALA A 44 17.43 -5.15 -4.90
N SER A 45 18.32 -5.84 -4.19
CA SER A 45 19.76 -5.50 -4.23
C SER A 45 20.32 -5.49 -5.65
N ASP A 46 20.00 -6.50 -6.46
CA ASP A 46 20.49 -6.57 -7.86
C ASP A 46 19.88 -5.46 -8.74
N THR A 47 18.59 -5.15 -8.54
CA THR A 47 17.89 -4.10 -9.31
C THR A 47 18.23 -2.67 -8.86
N LEU A 48 18.67 -2.47 -7.62
CA LEU A 48 19.18 -1.18 -7.14
C LEU A 48 20.50 -0.83 -7.85
N ASP A 49 21.34 -1.82 -8.14
CA ASP A 49 22.62 -1.64 -8.83
C ASP A 49 22.42 -1.41 -10.34
N GLU A 50 21.45 -2.11 -10.98
CA GLU A 50 21.18 -1.98 -12.41
C GLU A 50 20.29 -0.78 -12.78
N ALA A 51 19.29 -0.46 -11.96
CA ALA A 51 18.26 0.53 -12.31
C ALA A 51 17.70 1.26 -11.07
N PRO A 52 18.48 2.16 -10.44
CA PRO A 52 18.09 2.84 -9.20
C PRO A 52 16.80 3.68 -9.33
N LEU A 53 16.51 4.22 -10.53
CA LEU A 53 15.28 4.96 -10.79
C LEU A 53 14.04 4.06 -10.79
N ILE A 54 14.17 2.82 -11.28
CA ILE A 54 13.08 1.84 -11.29
C ILE A 54 12.76 1.42 -9.85
N ALA A 55 13.79 1.17 -9.04
CA ALA A 55 13.63 0.86 -7.63
C ALA A 55 12.93 1.99 -6.86
N LEU A 56 13.31 3.24 -7.11
CA LEU A 56 12.66 4.41 -6.50
C LEU A 56 11.18 4.51 -6.91
N ALA A 57 10.89 4.37 -8.21
CA ALA A 57 9.53 4.40 -8.72
C ALA A 57 8.66 3.28 -8.14
N ALA A 58 9.21 2.06 -8.06
CA ALA A 58 8.54 0.91 -7.44
C ALA A 58 8.24 1.15 -5.96
N GLY A 59 9.21 1.69 -5.21
CA GLY A 59 9.04 2.04 -3.80
C GLY A 59 7.96 3.11 -3.59
N ALA A 60 7.95 4.15 -4.42
CA ALA A 60 6.94 5.20 -4.35
C ALA A 60 5.54 4.68 -4.67
N ALA A 61 5.39 3.85 -5.72
CA ALA A 61 4.12 3.24 -6.08
C ALA A 61 3.60 2.30 -4.99
N ALA A 62 4.45 1.42 -4.45
CA ALA A 62 4.09 0.52 -3.35
C ALA A 62 3.70 1.32 -2.09
N GLY A 63 4.46 2.35 -1.74
CA GLY A 63 4.15 3.23 -0.62
C GLY A 63 2.81 3.96 -0.79
N ALA A 64 2.52 4.45 -1.99
CA ALA A 64 1.25 5.11 -2.30
C ALA A 64 0.06 4.16 -2.22
N LEU A 65 0.21 2.92 -2.69
CA LEU A 65 -0.83 1.88 -2.56
C LEU A 65 -1.12 1.56 -1.10
N ILE A 66 -0.08 1.38 -0.28
CA ILE A 66 -0.24 1.14 1.16
C ILE A 66 -0.94 2.33 1.82
N ALA A 67 -0.51 3.56 1.49
CA ALA A 67 -1.11 4.78 2.03
C ALA A 67 -2.58 4.96 1.59
N ALA A 68 -2.94 4.54 0.38
CA ALA A 68 -4.31 4.57 -0.11
C ALA A 68 -5.20 3.50 0.55
N LEU A 69 -4.62 2.34 0.89
CA LEU A 69 -5.34 1.22 1.49
C LEU A 69 -5.51 1.34 3.01
N LEU A 70 -4.67 2.15 3.68
CA LEU A 70 -4.77 2.43 5.12
C LEU A 70 -5.57 3.74 5.36
N PRO A 71 -6.89 3.66 5.67
CA PRO A 71 -7.65 4.85 6.03
C PRO A 71 -7.16 5.40 7.37
N VAL A 72 -6.48 6.54 7.33
CA VAL A 72 -6.05 7.28 8.53
C VAL A 72 -7.23 7.52 9.45
N SER A 73 -7.21 6.89 10.63
CA SER A 73 -8.27 7.06 11.61
C SER A 73 -8.22 8.47 12.21
N ARG A 74 -9.36 9.06 12.59
CA ARG A 74 -9.42 10.44 13.12
C ARG A 74 -8.54 10.62 14.37
N ARG A 75 -8.39 9.57 15.19
CA ARG A 75 -7.55 9.58 16.40
C ARG A 75 -6.05 9.56 16.08
N GLU A 76 -5.63 8.88 15.01
CA GLU A 76 -4.25 8.99 14.52
C GLU A 76 -3.94 10.40 14.03
N ARG A 77 -4.88 11.06 13.34
CA ARG A 77 -4.65 12.44 12.87
C ARG A 77 -4.49 13.46 13.99
N GLU A 78 -5.06 13.24 15.17
CA GLU A 78 -4.90 14.14 16.31
C GLU A 78 -3.64 13.84 17.11
N LEU A 79 -3.33 12.57 17.34
CA LEU A 79 -2.16 12.16 18.12
C LEU A 79 -0.85 12.22 17.31
N ALA A 80 -0.93 11.97 16.00
CA ALA A 80 0.22 11.99 15.13
C ALA A 80 0.49 13.36 14.51
N LYS A 81 -0.26 14.44 14.79
CA LYS A 81 -0.01 15.78 14.23
C LYS A 81 1.47 16.19 14.22
N PRO A 82 2.19 16.19 15.35
CA PRO A 82 3.59 16.65 15.36
C PRO A 82 4.53 15.70 14.58
N VAL A 83 4.18 14.42 14.47
CA VAL A 83 4.97 13.44 13.70
C VAL A 83 4.65 13.58 12.21
N GLY A 84 3.38 13.71 11.85
CA GLY A 84 2.88 13.94 10.51
C GLY A 84 3.40 15.25 9.93
N ASP A 85 3.46 16.32 10.72
CA ASP A 85 4.02 17.61 10.29
C ASP A 85 5.53 17.48 9.99
N ARG A 86 6.28 16.75 10.81
CA ARG A 86 7.71 16.49 10.56
C ARG A 86 7.92 15.67 9.30
N VAL A 87 7.14 14.62 9.11
CA VAL A 87 7.19 13.77 7.91
C VAL A 87 6.79 14.57 6.67
N ALA A 88 5.74 15.38 6.75
CA ALA A 88 5.28 16.24 5.65
C ALA A 88 6.31 17.30 5.29
N ASN A 89 6.94 17.94 6.28
CA ASN A 89 8.01 18.90 6.06
C ASN A 89 9.24 18.24 5.44
N ALA A 90 9.65 17.07 5.92
CA ALA A 90 10.75 16.31 5.34
C ALA A 90 10.45 15.90 3.88
N ALA A 91 9.25 15.38 3.62
CA ALA A 91 8.80 15.00 2.29
C ALA A 91 8.76 16.21 1.34
N ARG A 92 8.27 17.36 1.81
CA ARG A 92 8.24 18.61 1.02
C ARG A 92 9.64 19.11 0.71
N SER A 93 10.54 19.13 1.69
CA SER A 93 11.94 19.52 1.50
C SER A 93 12.65 18.59 0.50
N ALA A 94 12.42 17.28 0.60
CA ALA A 94 12.97 16.31 -0.34
C ALA A 94 12.41 16.52 -1.76
N ALA A 95 11.10 16.74 -1.89
CA ALA A 95 10.45 16.99 -3.17
C ALA A 95 10.95 18.29 -3.83
N GLU A 96 11.12 19.36 -3.06
CA GLU A 96 11.68 20.63 -3.57
C GLU A 96 13.13 20.46 -4.02
N THR A 97 13.94 19.72 -3.26
CA THR A 97 15.33 19.41 -3.63
C THR A 97 15.39 18.56 -4.90
N ALA A 98 14.60 17.49 -4.96
CA ALA A 98 14.52 16.62 -6.12
C ALA A 98 14.03 17.38 -7.37
N ARG A 99 13.03 18.26 -7.22
CA ARG A 99 12.55 19.11 -8.32
C ARG A 99 13.65 20.02 -8.83
N LYS A 100 14.42 20.65 -7.94
CA LYS A 100 15.53 21.54 -8.33
C LYS A 100 16.61 20.77 -9.09
N VAL A 101 17.16 19.72 -8.48
CA VAL A 101 18.21 18.88 -9.08
C VAL A 101 17.75 18.24 -10.38
N GLY A 102 16.53 17.70 -10.39
CA GLY A 102 15.95 17.08 -11.58
C GLY A 102 15.72 18.07 -12.71
N SER A 103 15.17 19.26 -12.43
CA SER A 103 14.96 20.29 -13.45
C SER A 103 16.26 20.78 -14.05
N ASP A 104 17.31 20.93 -13.24
CA ASP A 104 18.63 21.36 -13.70
C ASP A 104 19.26 20.28 -14.60
N LYS A 105 19.15 18.99 -14.23
CA LYS A 105 19.60 17.86 -15.06
C LYS A 105 18.80 17.70 -16.35
N LEU A 106 17.49 17.92 -16.34
CA LEU A 106 16.67 17.89 -17.54
C LEU A 106 17.09 18.98 -18.53
N ARG A 107 17.36 20.20 -18.03
CA ARG A 107 17.88 21.30 -18.85
C ARG A 107 19.26 20.99 -19.42
N GLU A 108 20.15 20.38 -18.64
CA GLU A 108 21.48 19.92 -19.09
C GLU A 108 21.37 18.91 -20.25
N LEU A 109 20.35 18.04 -20.20
CA LEU A 109 20.06 17.06 -21.26
C LEU A 109 19.28 17.66 -22.45
N GLY A 110 19.00 18.97 -22.46
CA GLY A 110 18.22 19.63 -23.51
C GLY A 110 16.73 19.31 -23.49
N LEU A 111 16.24 18.69 -22.41
CA LEU A 111 14.83 18.37 -22.22
C LEU A 111 14.12 19.54 -21.54
N ALA A 112 13.01 19.99 -22.12
CA ALA A 112 12.16 20.99 -21.50
C ALA A 112 11.40 20.36 -20.32
N PRO A 113 11.66 20.77 -19.05
CA PRO A 113 11.02 20.17 -17.89
C PRO A 113 9.49 20.37 -17.89
N ASP A 114 9.01 21.48 -18.46
CA ASP A 114 7.58 21.81 -18.51
C ASP A 114 6.81 20.86 -19.43
N SER A 115 7.35 20.50 -20.60
CA SER A 115 6.69 19.58 -21.52
C SER A 115 6.65 18.14 -20.99
N LEU A 116 7.65 17.74 -20.21
CA LEU A 116 7.66 16.45 -19.53
C LEU A 116 6.62 16.42 -18.40
N ALA A 117 6.52 17.50 -17.62
CA ALA A 117 5.52 17.63 -16.57
C ALA A 117 4.08 17.61 -17.12
N GLU A 118 3.83 18.30 -18.23
CA GLU A 118 2.54 18.28 -18.92
C GLU A 118 2.17 16.87 -19.40
N ARG A 119 3.09 16.16 -20.05
CA ARG A 119 2.88 14.78 -20.50
C ARG A 119 2.59 13.83 -19.34
N ALA A 120 3.35 13.95 -18.25
CA ALA A 120 3.12 13.16 -17.04
C ALA A 120 1.75 13.47 -16.42
N THR A 121 1.37 14.74 -16.35
CA THR A 121 0.07 15.18 -15.83
C THR A 121 -1.08 14.65 -16.69
N GLN A 122 -0.93 14.68 -18.01
CA GLN A 122 -1.92 14.17 -18.94
C GLN A 122 -2.07 12.65 -18.82
N ALA A 123 -0.98 11.90 -18.79
CA ALA A 123 -1.01 10.45 -18.58
C ALA A 123 -1.64 10.08 -17.23
N ALA A 124 -1.32 10.83 -16.16
CA ALA A 124 -1.93 10.64 -14.86
C ALA A 124 -3.43 10.95 -14.87
N ARG A 125 -3.87 11.99 -15.60
CA ARG A 125 -5.29 12.34 -15.74
C ARG A 125 -6.06 11.28 -16.51
N GLU A 126 -5.50 10.77 -17.59
CA GLU A 126 -6.10 9.70 -18.41
C GLU A 126 -6.23 8.41 -17.59
N THR A 127 -5.17 7.99 -16.87
CA THR A 127 -5.23 6.82 -15.99
C THR A 127 -6.19 7.01 -14.82
N ALA A 128 -6.23 8.19 -14.20
CA ALA A 128 -7.19 8.50 -13.15
C ALA A 128 -8.64 8.49 -13.67
N GLN A 129 -8.90 9.05 -14.86
CA GLN A 129 -10.22 9.02 -15.48
C GLN A 129 -10.64 7.59 -15.85
N ALA A 130 -9.72 6.77 -16.37
CA ALA A 130 -9.98 5.36 -16.66
C ALA A 130 -10.29 4.56 -15.39
N ALA A 131 -9.53 4.77 -14.32
CA ALA A 131 -9.77 4.12 -13.04
C ALA A 131 -11.12 4.54 -12.44
N VAL A 132 -11.42 5.84 -12.40
CA VAL A 132 -12.71 6.37 -11.91
C VAL A 132 -13.87 5.89 -12.79
N GLY A 133 -13.67 5.77 -14.10
CA GLY A 133 -14.62 5.18 -15.03
C GLY A 133 -14.91 3.72 -14.69
N ALA A 134 -13.88 2.89 -14.52
CA ALA A 134 -14.02 1.49 -14.13
C ALA A 134 -14.75 1.32 -12.78
N PHE A 135 -14.40 2.13 -11.76
CA PHE A 135 -15.12 2.11 -10.47
C PHE A 135 -16.58 2.52 -10.60
N LYS A 136 -16.90 3.50 -11.46
CA LYS A 136 -18.27 4.00 -11.64
C LYS A 136 -19.13 3.02 -12.42
N ASP A 137 -18.57 2.34 -13.42
CA ASP A 137 -19.27 1.29 -14.18
C ASP A 137 -19.53 0.06 -13.31
N GLU A 138 -18.60 -0.31 -12.43
CA GLU A 138 -18.76 -1.43 -11.50
C GLU A 138 -19.75 -1.13 -10.35
N ALA A 139 -19.91 0.15 -9.96
CA ALA A 139 -20.90 0.59 -8.99
C ALA A 139 -22.30 0.84 -9.59
N GLY A 140 -22.41 1.05 -10.90
CA GLY A 140 -23.68 1.27 -11.61
C GLY A 140 -24.38 0.00 -12.11
N ASN A 141 -23.67 -1.14 -12.14
CA ASN A 141 -24.20 -2.42 -12.60
C ASN A 141 -24.53 -3.40 -11.44
N ARG A 142 -24.92 -2.86 -10.28
CA ARG A 142 -25.53 -3.61 -9.16
C ARG A 142 -26.85 -2.98 -8.74
#